data_AF-A0A7V4WV50-F1
#
_entry.id   AF-A0A7V4WV50-F1
#
_cell.length_a   1.000
_cell.length_b   1.000
_cell.length_c   1.000
_cell.angle_alpha   90.00
_cell.angle_beta   90.00
_cell.angle_gamma   90.00
#
_symmetry.space_group_name_H-M   'P 1'
#
loop_
_entity.id
_entity.type
_entity.pdbx_description
1 polymer ?
#
loop_
_entity_poly.entity_id
_entity_poly.type
_entity_poly.pdbx_seq_one_letter_code
_entity_poly.pdbx_strand_id
1 'polypeptide(L)' 'MAKDKSKDIGLVKEIQKVLLDDSDFLRSLVQDNLQKLLEAEFEHYLQAKPYERTESRRGYRNGRVTVPKKTLI' A
#
# COMPACT_ATOMS: atom_id res chain seq x y z
N MET A 1 -33.94 20.75 -9.43
CA MET A 1 -32.92 19.99 -8.65
C MET A 1 -31.73 19.59 -9.55
N ALA A 2 -31.05 20.56 -10.19
CA ALA A 2 -29.97 20.30 -11.16
C ALA A 2 -28.63 20.97 -10.79
N LYS A 3 -28.58 21.70 -9.67
CA LYS A 3 -27.43 22.52 -9.26
C LYS A 3 -26.41 21.76 -8.39
N ASP A 4 -26.76 20.57 -7.89
CA ASP A 4 -25.88 19.71 -7.09
C ASP A 4 -24.84 18.98 -7.94
N LYS A 5 -25.28 18.35 -9.04
CA LYS A 5 -24.39 17.51 -9.88
C LYS A 5 -23.16 18.26 -10.42
N SER A 6 -23.26 19.56 -10.68
CA SER A 6 -22.11 20.32 -11.20
C SER A 6 -21.04 20.57 -10.13
N LYS A 7 -21.43 20.66 -8.85
CA LYS A 7 -20.49 20.78 -7.74
C LYS A 7 -19.81 19.45 -7.44
N ASP A 8 -20.56 18.35 -7.52
CA ASP A 8 -20.02 16.99 -7.37
C ASP A 8 -18.96 16.68 -8.43
N ILE A 9 -19.19 17.07 -9.68
CA ILE A 9 -18.22 16.88 -10.77
C ILE A 9 -16.96 17.74 -10.57
N GLY A 10 -17.10 18.95 -10.03
CA GLY A 10 -15.97 19.81 -9.67
C GLY A 10 -15.12 19.19 -8.56
N LEU A 11 -15.78 18.68 -7.51
CA LEU A 11 -15.12 18.01 -6.39
C LEU A 11 -14.41 16.73 -6.83
N VAL A 12 -15.04 15.90 -7.69
CA VAL A 12 -14.42 14.68 -8.22
C VAL A 12 -13.20 15.01 -9.07
N LYS A 13 -13.22 16.09 -9.87
CA LYS A 13 -12.05 16.53 -10.64
C LYS A 13 -10.93 17.03 -9.74
N GLU A 14 -11.26 17.73 -8.66
CA GLU A 14 -10.28 18.24 -7.71
C GLU A 14 -9.65 17.10 -6.90
N ILE A 15 -10.44 16.12 -6.50
CA ILE A 15 -9.98 14.86 -5.90
C ILE A 15 -9.10 14.08 -6.89
N GLN A 16 -9.49 13.94 -8.16
CA GLN A 16 -8.65 13.30 -9.17
C GLN A 16 -7.32 14.04 -9.35
N LYS A 17 -7.34 15.37 -9.39
CA LYS A 17 -6.14 16.19 -9.52
C LYS A 17 -5.18 15.95 -8.35
N VAL A 18 -5.70 15.96 -7.12
CA VAL A 18 -4.88 15.72 -5.91
C VAL A 18 -4.38 14.27 -5.83
N LEU A 19 -5.19 13.29 -6.23
CA LEU A 19 -4.83 11.87 -6.11
C LEU A 19 -3.96 11.35 -7.26
N LEU A 20 -4.09 11.90 -8.47
CA LEU A 20 -3.43 11.38 -9.67
C LEU A 20 -2.29 12.27 -10.18
N ASP A 21 -2.36 13.59 -9.99
CA ASP A 21 -1.29 14.50 -10.43
C ASP A 21 -0.21 14.70 -9.36
N ASP A 22 -0.42 14.22 -8.13
CA ASP A 22 0.60 14.16 -7.09
C ASP A 22 1.37 12.83 -7.16
N SER A 23 2.53 12.87 -7.84
CA SER A 23 3.39 11.71 -8.02
C SER A 23 3.97 11.18 -6.70
N ASP A 24 4.18 12.05 -5.71
CA ASP A 24 4.70 11.66 -4.40
C ASP A 24 3.64 10.90 -3.60
N PHE A 25 2.38 11.34 -3.70
CA PHE A 25 1.24 10.62 -3.13
C PHE A 25 1.15 9.20 -3.72
N LEU A 26 1.11 9.07 -5.05
CA LEU A 26 1.02 7.75 -5.70
C LEU A 26 2.23 6.86 -5.37
N ARG A 27 3.43 7.42 -5.33
CA ARG A 27 4.65 6.71 -4.92
C ARG A 27 4.52 6.16 -3.51
N SER A 28 4.08 6.97 -2.54
CA SER A 28 3.89 6.53 -1.16
C SER A 28 2.83 5.44 -1.04
N LEU A 29 1.70 5.59 -1.73
CA LEU A 29 0.61 4.62 -1.76
C LEU A 29 1.08 3.27 -2.31
N VAL A 30 1.81 3.27 -3.42
CA VAL A 30 2.35 2.03 -4.00
C VAL A 30 3.41 1.41 -3.09
N GLN A 31 4.29 2.22 -2.50
CA GLN A 31 5.30 1.74 -1.57
C GLN A 31 4.69 1.03 -0.36
N ASP A 32 3.63 1.58 0.22
CA ASP A 32 2.93 1.03 1.37
C ASP A 32 2.16 -0.24 1.04
N ASN A 33 1.46 -0.27 -0.11
CA ASN A 33 0.75 -1.46 -0.54
C ASN A 33 1.71 -2.61 -0.86
N LEU A 34 2.84 -2.32 -1.51
CA LEU A 34 3.89 -3.33 -1.72
C LEU A 34 4.45 -3.86 -0.41
N GLN A 35 4.63 -3.00 0.59
CA GLN A 35 5.12 -3.41 1.90
C GLN A 35 4.13 -4.34 2.61
N LYS A 36 2.82 -4.02 2.57
CA LYS A 36 1.77 -4.86 3.13
C LYS A 36 1.67 -6.23 2.43
N LEU A 37 1.79 -6.25 1.11
CA LEU A 37 1.76 -7.49 0.33
C LEU A 37 2.92 -8.41 0.72
N LEU A 38 4.14 -7.88 0.78
CA LEU A 38 5.32 -8.65 1.20
C LEU A 38 5.15 -9.19 2.62
N GLU A 39 4.61 -8.40 3.54
CA GLU A 39 4.35 -8.85 4.91
C GLU A 39 3.37 -10.02 4.95
N ALA A 40 2.28 -9.96 4.18
CA ALA A 40 1.32 -11.04 4.06
C ALA A 40 1.93 -12.31 3.43
N GLU A 41 2.74 -12.15 2.38
CA GLU A 41 3.48 -13.27 1.77
C GLU A 41 4.45 -13.92 2.75
N PHE A 42 5.15 -13.13 3.57
CA PHE A 42 6.03 -13.65 4.62
C PHE A 42 5.25 -14.42 5.69
N GLU A 43 4.08 -13.94 6.12
CA GLU A 43 3.22 -14.67 7.07
C GLU A 43 2.79 -16.01 6.49
N HIS A 44 2.32 -16.02 5.25
CA HIS A 44 1.94 -17.23 4.55
C HIS A 44 3.13 -18.18 4.36
N TYR A 45 4.30 -17.66 3.98
CA TYR A 45 5.49 -18.48 3.78
C TYR A 45 6.00 -19.09 5.09
N LEU A 46 6.13 -18.28 6.15
CA LEU A 46 6.61 -18.73 7.46
C LEU A 46 5.56 -19.56 8.21
N GLN A 47 4.30 -19.55 7.77
CA GLN A 47 3.16 -20.17 8.45
C GLN A 47 2.97 -19.62 9.87
N ALA A 48 3.35 -18.36 10.09
CA ALA A 48 3.35 -17.72 11.40
C ALA A 48 3.32 -16.19 11.29
N LYS A 49 2.51 -15.54 12.14
CA LYS A 49 2.52 -14.09 12.32
C LYS A 49 3.74 -13.61 13.09
N PRO A 50 4.00 -12.28 13.11
CA PRO A 50 5.03 -11.69 13.97
C PRO A 50 4.85 -12.15 15.42
N TYR A 51 5.93 -12.67 16.01
CA TYR A 51 5.98 -13.13 17.41
C TYR A 51 5.00 -14.26 17.80
N GLU A 52 4.32 -14.87 16.84
CA GLU A 52 3.40 -15.98 17.09
C GLU A 52 4.15 -17.29 17.30
N ARG A 53 3.70 -18.10 18.28
CA ARG A 53 4.20 -19.47 18.45
C ARG A 53 3.29 -20.43 17.69
N THR A 54 3.87 -21.21 16.78
CA THR A 54 3.17 -22.23 16.00
C THR A 54 4.11 -23.38 15.68
N GLU A 55 3.59 -24.59 15.69
CA GLU A 55 4.34 -25.83 15.41
C GLU A 55 4.69 -25.94 13.91
N SER A 56 3.88 -25.35 13.03
CA SER A 56 4.09 -25.37 11.57
C SER A 56 5.10 -24.33 11.06
N ARG A 57 5.76 -23.58 11.96
CA ARG A 57 6.64 -22.46 11.61
C ARG A 57 7.80 -22.89 10.72
N ARG A 58 7.99 -22.20 9.59
CA ARG A 58 9.09 -22.42 8.65
C ARG A 58 10.13 -21.31 8.72
N GLY A 59 11.05 -21.36 9.69
CA GLY A 59 12.15 -20.41 9.85
C GLY A 59 11.80 -19.13 10.61
N TYR A 60 12.70 -18.15 10.58
CA TYR A 60 12.63 -16.91 11.36
C TYR A 60 12.81 -15.65 10.51
N ARG A 61 12.14 -14.56 10.91
CA ARG A 61 12.32 -13.24 10.28
C ARG A 61 13.67 -12.66 10.70
N ASN A 62 14.41 -12.13 9.74
CA ASN A 62 15.70 -11.45 9.97
C ASN A 62 15.57 -9.93 9.84
N GLY A 63 14.63 -9.35 10.59
CA GLY A 63 14.38 -7.90 10.56
C GLY A 63 13.86 -7.37 9.23
N ARG A 64 14.04 -6.07 8.99
CA ARG A 64 13.68 -5.36 7.76
C ARG A 64 14.92 -4.62 7.24
N VAL A 65 15.12 -4.62 5.92
CA VAL A 65 16.17 -3.84 5.26
C VAL A 65 15.51 -2.80 4.37
N THR A 66 15.97 -1.55 4.47
CA THR A 66 15.51 -0.49 3.57
C THR A 66 16.22 -0.62 2.23
N VAL A 67 15.46 -0.84 1.17
CA VAL A 67 15.97 -0.92 -0.19
C VAL A 67 15.40 0.23 -1.04
N PRO A 68 16.20 0.84 -1.92
CA PRO A 68 15.69 1.86 -2.83
C PRO A 68 14.71 1.22 -3.83
N LYS A 69 13.45 1.66 -3.80
CA LYS A 69 12.42 1.19 -4.75
C LYS A 69 12.45 2.07 -6.01
N LYS A 70 12.80 1.48 -7.16
CA LYS A 70 12.62 2.12 -8.47
C LYS A 70 11.23 1.79 -9.00
N THR A 71 10.31 2.73 -8.88
CA THR A 71 8.96 2.66 -9.48
C THR A 71 8.96 3.47 -10.78
N LEU A 72 8.23 2.98 -11.80
CA LEU A 72 8.09 3.63 -13.12
C LEU A 72 7.05 4.77 -13.14
N ILE A 73 6.52 5.11 -11.97
CA ILE A 73 5.47 6.10 -11.73
C ILE A 73 6.13 7.43 -11.36
#